data_AF-A0A5T0ZZN0-F1
#
_entry.id   AF-A0A5T0ZZN0-F1
#
_cell.length_a   1.000
_cell.length_b   1.000
_cell.length_c   1.000
_cell.angle_alpha   90.00
_cell.angle_beta   90.00
_cell.angle_gamma   90.00
#
_symmetry.space_group_name_H-M   'P 1'
#
loop_
_entity.id
_entity.type
_entity.pdbx_description
1 polymer ?
#
loop_
_entity_poly.entity_id
_entity_poly.type
_entity_poly.pdbx_seq_one_letter_code
_entity_poly.pdbx_strand_id
1 'polypeptide(L)'
;ADFFAFLVSKGIQVIIETHSNYLLSKLRYINFKKEFKDEDCIIYYKDQQTDFVPIFIHSGKFTNINREKINFPTGFFDTDLDKLMEIR
;
A
#
# COMPACT_ATOMS: atom_id res chain seq x y z
N ALA A 1 -7.49 3.70 -6.81
CA ALA A 1 -6.07 3.31 -6.96
C ALA A 1 -5.68 3.24 -8.43
N ASP A 2 -6.51 2.64 -9.29
CA ASP A 2 -6.21 2.36 -10.70
C ASP A 2 -5.84 3.64 -11.48
N PHE A 3 -6.55 4.74 -11.26
CA PHE A 3 -6.21 6.04 -11.86
C PHE A 3 -4.81 6.53 -11.45
N PHE A 4 -4.41 6.37 -10.19
CA PHE A 4 -3.08 6.79 -9.73
C PHE A 4 -1.98 5.86 -10.27
N ALA A 5 -2.23 4.55 -10.30
CA ALA A 5 -1.33 3.60 -10.94
C ALA A 5 -1.14 3.91 -12.42
N PHE A 6 -2.21 4.31 -13.12
CA PHE A 6 -2.11 4.80 -14.49
C PHE A 6 -1.20 6.03 -14.60
N LEU A 7 -1.35 7.04 -13.75
CA LEU A 7 -0.47 8.22 -13.76
C LEU A 7 1.00 7.84 -13.51
N VAL A 8 1.26 7.00 -12.51
CA VAL A 8 2.62 6.52 -12.18
C VAL A 8 3.22 5.72 -13.34
N SER A 9 2.42 4.91 -14.04
CA SER A 9 2.86 4.18 -15.25
C SER A 9 3.31 5.10 -16.41
N LYS A 10 2.93 6.38 -16.37
CA LYS A 10 3.35 7.42 -17.31
C LYS A 10 4.53 8.25 -16.81
N GLY A 11 5.16 7.86 -15.70
CA GLY A 11 6.28 8.58 -15.10
C GLY A 11 5.88 9.81 -14.29
N ILE A 12 4.58 9.94 -13.93
CA ILE A 12 4.09 11.06 -13.12
C ILE A 12 4.18 10.69 -11.64
N GLN A 13 4.87 11.51 -10.85
CA GLN A 13 4.89 11.37 -9.40
C GLN A 13 3.58 11.89 -8.80
N VAL A 14 2.96 11.10 -7.91
CA VAL A 14 1.73 11.46 -7.20
C VAL A 14 1.98 11.35 -5.70
N ILE A 15 1.67 12.41 -4.96
CA ILE A 15 1.68 12.44 -3.50
C ILE A 15 0.23 12.54 -3.03
N ILE A 16 -0.20 11.64 -2.15
CA ILE A 16 -1.58 11.54 -1.67
C ILE A 16 -1.57 11.48 -0.15
N GLU A 17 -2.28 12.41 0.48
CA GLU A 17 -2.65 12.30 1.90
C GLU A 17 -4.05 11.70 2.00
N THR A 18 -4.21 10.65 2.82
CA THR A 18 -5.48 9.92 2.88
C THR A 18 -5.65 9.10 4.16
N HIS A 19 -6.90 8.94 4.59
CA HIS A 19 -7.32 7.97 5.60
C HIS A 19 -8.07 6.78 4.98
N SER A 20 -8.02 6.61 3.66
CA SER A 20 -8.81 5.58 2.96
C SER A 20 -8.17 4.20 3.04
N ASN A 21 -8.78 3.30 3.82
CA ASN A 21 -8.34 1.91 3.91
C ASN A 21 -8.49 1.18 2.56
N TYR A 22 -9.56 1.50 1.84
CA TYR A 22 -9.82 0.96 0.51
C TYR A 22 -8.69 1.28 -0.49
N LEU A 23 -8.16 2.51 -0.46
CA LEU A 23 -7.06 2.89 -1.33
C LEU A 23 -5.81 2.04 -1.07
N LEU A 24 -5.42 1.86 0.20
CA LEU A 24 -4.26 1.03 0.56
C LEU A 24 -4.48 -0.44 0.18
N SER A 25 -5.65 -0.99 0.48
CA SER A 25 -6.00 -2.37 0.10
C SER A 25 -5.95 -2.59 -1.41
N LYS A 26 -6.52 -1.66 -2.19
CA LYS A 26 -6.51 -1.75 -3.64
C LYS A 26 -5.10 -1.56 -4.23
N LEU A 27 -4.26 -0.69 -3.66
CA LEU A 27 -2.84 -0.55 -4.07
C LEU A 27 -2.07 -1.87 -3.90
N ARG A 28 -2.25 -2.57 -2.78
CA ARG A 28 -1.65 -3.90 -2.59
C ARG A 28 -2.14 -4.91 -3.62
N TYR A 29 -3.44 -4.90 -3.90
CA TYR A 29 -4.04 -5.83 -4.85
C TYR A 29 -3.47 -5.65 -6.26
N ILE A 30 -3.39 -4.41 -6.74
CA ILE A 30 -2.86 -4.14 -8.09
C ILE A 30 -1.34 -4.38 -8.17
N ASN A 31 -0.58 -4.16 -7.08
CA ASN A 31 0.82 -4.61 -7.00
C ASN A 31 0.93 -6.14 -7.06
N PHE A 32 0.07 -6.87 -6.34
CA PHE A 32 0.03 -8.33 -6.40
C PHE A 32 -0.28 -8.85 -7.81
N LYS A 33 -1.18 -8.18 -8.54
CA LYS A 33 -1.47 -8.45 -9.95
C LYS A 33 -0.36 -8.00 -10.92
N LYS A 34 0.72 -7.39 -10.40
CA LYS A 34 1.87 -6.86 -11.16
C LYS A 34 1.49 -5.75 -12.13
N GLU A 35 0.44 -4.99 -11.82
CA GLU A 35 0.03 -3.82 -12.59
C GLU A 35 0.90 -2.59 -12.29
N PHE A 36 1.59 -2.58 -11.14
CA PHE A 36 2.71 -1.68 -10.84
C PHE A 36 3.78 -2.41 -10.02
N LYS A 37 5.04 -1.94 -10.08
CA LYS A 37 6.21 -2.58 -9.46
C LYS A 37 6.34 -2.27 -7.97
N ASP A 38 7.05 -3.11 -7.23
CA ASP A 38 7.30 -2.89 -5.80
C ASP A 38 7.95 -1.52 -5.47
N GLU A 39 8.71 -0.97 -6.42
CA GLU A 39 9.38 0.34 -6.33
C GLU A 39 8.48 1.54 -6.66
N ASP A 40 7.30 1.33 -7.25
CA ASP A 40 6.43 2.42 -7.72
C ASP A 40 5.56 3.00 -6.59
N CYS A 41 5.54 2.39 -5.39
CA CYS A 41 4.72 2.85 -4.27
C CYS A 41 5.43 2.69 -2.93
N ILE A 42 5.43 3.77 -2.14
CA ILE A 42 5.80 3.78 -0.74
C ILE A 42 4.70 4.46 0.06
N ILE A 43 4.37 3.91 1.22
CA ILE A 43 3.39 4.48 2.14
C ILE A 43 4.15 5.09 3.32
N TYR A 44 3.90 6.35 3.62
CA TYR A 44 4.40 6.98 4.83
C TYR A 44 3.28 7.05 5.85
N TYR A 45 3.30 6.15 6.84
CA TYR A 45 2.29 6.10 7.88
C TYR A 45 2.64 7.05 9.03
N LYS A 46 1.68 7.88 9.45
CA LYS A 46 1.80 8.80 10.58
C LYS A 46 0.73 8.48 11.61
N ASP A 47 1.15 8.08 12.80
CA ASP A 47 0.26 8.08 13.98
C ASP A 47 0.40 9.42 14.72
N GLN A 48 -0.53 9.73 15.62
CA GLN A 48 -0.65 11.04 16.27
C GLN A 48 0.67 11.53 16.90
N GLN A 49 1.49 10.61 17.43
CA GLN A 49 2.69 10.95 18.20
C GLN A 49 4.01 10.40 17.64
N THR A 50 3.99 9.68 16.51
CA THR A 50 5.20 9.06 15.94
C THR A 50 5.67 9.78 14.69
N ASP A 51 6.95 9.72 14.35
CA ASP A 51 7.40 10.19 13.03
C ASP A 51 6.80 9.35 11.89
N PHE A 52 6.86 9.86 10.66
CA PHE A 52 6.43 9.10 9.49
C PHE A 52 7.24 7.81 9.37
N VAL A 53 6.55 6.67 9.35
CA VAL A 53 7.13 5.35 9.18
C VAL A 53 6.95 4.89 7.73
N PRO A 54 8.03 4.60 6.99
CA PRO A 54 7.92 4.06 5.64
C PRO A 54 7.46 2.59 5.68
N ILE A 55 6.44 2.29 4.90
CA ILE A 55 5.89 0.97 4.66
C ILE A 55 5.94 0.70 3.15
N PHE A 56 6.54 -0.43 2.79
CA PHE A 56 6.68 -0.85 1.39
C PHE A 56 5.66 -1.93 1.06
N ILE A 57 5.30 -2.04 -0.22
CA ILE A 57 4.47 -3.12 -0.73
C ILE A 57 5.31 -4.00 -1.65
N HIS A 58 5.48 -5.27 -1.28
CA HIS A 58 6.14 -6.28 -2.11
C HIS A 58 5.21 -7.46 -2.32
N SER A 59 4.88 -7.78 -3.58
CA SER A 59 3.98 -8.89 -3.93
C SER A 59 2.66 -8.85 -3.13
N GLY A 60 2.07 -7.66 -3.00
CA GLY A 60 0.85 -7.40 -2.24
C GLY A 60 0.98 -7.46 -0.72
N LYS A 61 2.17 -7.71 -0.16
CA LYS A 61 2.40 -7.79 1.29
C LYS A 61 3.07 -6.51 1.78
N PHE A 62 2.67 -6.06 2.96
CA PHE A 62 3.35 -4.96 3.63
C PHE A 62 4.69 -5.43 4.19
N THR A 63 5.72 -4.62 4.00
CA THR A 63 7.08 -4.93 4.40
C THR A 63 7.80 -3.69 4.94
N ASN A 64 8.80 -3.93 5.79
CA ASN A 64 9.76 -2.89 6.18
C ASN A 64 10.84 -2.71 5.10
N ILE A 65 11.81 -1.83 5.36
CA ILE A 65 12.95 -1.58 4.46
C ILE A 65 13.81 -2.82 4.19
N ASN A 66 13.82 -3.80 5.10
CA ASN A 66 14.56 -5.04 4.97
C ASN A 66 13.77 -6.13 4.22
N ARG A 67 12.61 -5.80 3.63
CA ARG A 67 11.66 -6.74 3.00
C ARG A 67 11.05 -7.78 3.94
N GLU A 68 11.14 -7.55 5.24
CA GLU A 68 10.49 -8.42 6.22
C GLU A 68 9.02 -8.06 6.28
N LYS A 69 8.15 -9.07 6.26
CA LYS A 69 6.71 -8.89 6.37
C LYS A 69 6.38 -8.23 7.70
N ILE A 70 5.58 -7.16 7.64
CA ILE A 70 5.06 -6.49 8.83
C ILE A 70 3.54 -6.59 8.88
N ASN A 71 3.00 -6.57 10.10
CA ASN A 71 1.58 -6.35 10.30
C ASN A 71 1.26 -4.88 10.11
N PHE A 72 0.09 -4.58 9.56
CA PHE A 72 -0.36 -3.20 9.47
C PHE A 72 -0.71 -2.67 10.87
N PRO A 73 -0.55 -1.37 11.15
CA PRO A 73 -0.97 -0.75 12.40
C PRO A 73 -2.42 -1.11 12.75
N THR A 74 -2.66 -1.42 14.03
CA THR A 74 -3.97 -1.78 14.57
C THR A 74 -4.98 -0.65 14.38
N GLY A 75 -6.18 -0.95 13.86
CA GLY A 75 -7.27 0.02 13.66
C GLY A 75 -7.70 0.27 12.20
N PHE A 76 -7.07 -0.40 11.22
CA PHE A 76 -7.25 -0.10 9.79
C PHE A 76 -7.96 -1.20 8.98
N PHE A 77 -8.32 -2.32 9.60
CA PHE A 77 -8.86 -3.49 8.91
C PHE A 77 -10.30 -3.75 9.31
N ASP A 78 -11.26 -3.43 8.42
CA ASP A 78 -12.62 -3.99 8.52
C ASP A 78 -13.38 -4.16 7.20
N THR A 79 -12.84 -3.79 6.02
CA THR A 79 -13.73 -3.60 4.84
C THR A 79 -13.40 -4.35 3.54
N ASP A 80 -12.38 -5.21 3.45
CA ASP A 80 -12.09 -5.94 2.19
C ASP A 80 -11.58 -7.39 2.42
N LEU A 81 -12.23 -8.16 3.29
CA LEU A 81 -11.80 -9.51 3.68
C LEU A 81 -11.63 -10.46 2.47
N ASP A 82 -12.55 -10.39 1.50
CA ASP A 82 -12.58 -11.32 0.36
C ASP A 82 -11.37 -11.14 -0.57
N LYS A 83 -10.97 -9.88 -0.86
CA LYS A 83 -9.78 -9.59 -1.67
C LYS A 83 -8.49 -9.84 -0.91
N LEU A 84 -8.51 -9.68 0.42
CA LEU A 84 -7.38 -9.98 1.29
C LEU A 84 -7.11 -11.49 1.37
N MET A 85 -8.13 -12.33 1.24
CA MET A 85 -7.97 -13.78 1.21
C MET A 85 -7.17 -14.28 0.01
N GLU A 86 -7.20 -13.57 -1.14
CA GLU A 86 -6.37 -13.90 -2.30
C GLU A 86 -4.87 -13.63 -2.09
N ILE A 87 -4.49 -12.80 -1.13
CA ILE A 87 -3.10 -12.35 -0.90
C ILE A 87 -2.36 -13.24 0.13
N ARG A 88 -3.00 -14.26 0.71
CA ARG A 88 -2.39 -15.14 1.73
C ARG A 88 -1.11 -15.82 1.24
#